data_AF-A0A2N5KGY7-F1
#
_entry.id   AF-A0A2N5KGY7-F1
#
_cell.length_a   1.000
_cell.length_b   1.000
_cell.length_c   1.000
_cell.angle_alpha   90.00
_cell.angle_beta   90.00
_cell.angle_gamma   90.00
#
_symmetry.space_group_name_H-M   'P 1'
#
loop_
_entity.id
_entity.type
_entity.pdbx_description
1 polymer ?
#
loop_
_entity_poly.entity_id
_entity_poly.type
_entity_poly.pdbx_seq_one_letter_code
_entity_poly.pdbx_strand_id
1 'polypeptide(L)'
;MPLYVYGTVITWANDPGPSGDAKKWTEQYRAIEQQALDWQDLHGSQPICVAGDFNQTLHGPTGYGTKAGRKQLLTALKHGGLSCITDVIDYNIDHICLSAEWKPYVSGLYRWQAYTTTGAPVSDHGGFYVELRLS
;
A
#
# COMPACT_ATOMS: atom_id res chain seq x y z
N MET A 1 -20.94 -10.96 2.87
CA MET A 1 -19.58 -11.49 3.07
C MET A 1 -18.76 -10.41 3.74
N PRO A 2 -18.07 -10.66 4.86
CA PRO A 2 -17.23 -9.65 5.50
C PRO A 2 -16.04 -9.31 4.60
N LEU A 3 -15.57 -8.07 4.70
CA LEU A 3 -14.28 -7.62 4.16
C LEU A 3 -13.29 -7.57 5.31
N TYR A 4 -12.12 -8.20 5.16
CA TYR A 4 -11.03 -7.97 6.10
C TYR A 4 -10.22 -6.75 5.71
N VAL A 5 -9.84 -5.93 6.69
CA VAL A 5 -9.03 -4.74 6.47
C VAL A 5 -7.68 -4.94 7.16
N TYR A 6 -6.61 -4.89 6.38
CA TYR A 6 -5.22 -4.98 6.83
C TYR A 6 -4.59 -3.59 6.73
N GLY A 7 -4.52 -2.89 7.87
CA GLY A 7 -3.81 -1.61 7.96
C GLY A 7 -2.31 -1.85 8.14
N THR A 8 -1.46 -1.19 7.34
CA THR A 8 -0.01 -1.47 7.37
C THR A 8 0.88 -0.27 7.13
N VAL A 9 2.11 -0.39 7.63
CA VAL A 9 3.26 0.36 7.14
C VAL A 9 4.27 -0.65 6.62
N ILE A 10 4.66 -0.56 5.35
CA ILE A 10 5.88 -1.19 4.87
C ILE A 10 6.99 -0.19 5.19
N THR A 11 8.06 -0.65 5.80
CA THR A 11 9.03 0.27 6.39
C THR A 11 9.87 1.04 5.36
N TRP A 12 10.49 2.14 5.81
CA TRP A 12 11.19 3.12 4.98
C TRP A 12 12.65 2.72 4.68
N ALA A 13 13.30 3.52 3.82
CA ALA A 13 14.62 3.20 3.27
C ALA A 13 15.70 2.93 4.31
N ASN A 14 15.72 3.68 5.41
CA ASN A 14 16.76 3.63 6.43
C ASN A 14 16.21 3.13 7.76
N ASP A 15 15.17 2.30 7.75
CA ASP A 15 14.75 1.60 8.97
C ASP A 15 15.95 0.77 9.46
N PRO A 16 16.45 1.03 10.69
CA PRO A 16 17.58 0.31 11.23
C PRO A 16 17.23 -1.13 11.63
N GLY A 17 15.94 -1.49 11.60
CA GLY A 17 15.44 -2.80 11.99
C GLY A 17 15.57 -3.06 13.50
N PRO A 18 15.13 -4.24 13.96
CA PRO A 18 15.15 -4.57 15.38
C PRO A 18 16.54 -4.61 16.02
N SER A 19 17.58 -4.92 15.23
CA SER A 19 18.97 -4.97 15.68
C SER A 19 19.68 -3.61 15.62
N GLY A 20 19.10 -2.61 14.96
CA GLY A 20 19.66 -1.27 14.89
C GLY A 20 20.71 -1.05 13.78
N ASP A 21 21.05 -2.07 13.00
CA ASP A 21 22.19 -2.08 12.06
C ASP A 21 21.81 -2.49 10.62
N ALA A 22 20.52 -2.54 10.30
CA ALA A 22 20.06 -2.93 8.98
C ALA A 22 20.53 -1.94 7.89
N LYS A 23 20.95 -2.49 6.75
CA LYS A 23 21.35 -1.68 5.59
C LYS A 23 20.14 -1.09 4.90
N LYS A 24 20.34 0.03 4.21
CA LYS A 24 19.30 0.69 3.41
C LYS A 24 18.48 -0.29 2.56
N TRP A 25 17.16 -0.20 2.64
CA TRP A 25 16.14 -1.02 1.98
C TRP A 25 16.00 -2.48 2.46
N THR A 26 16.89 -2.98 3.33
CA THR A 26 16.85 -4.38 3.79
C THR A 26 15.54 -4.69 4.50
N GLU A 27 15.16 -3.84 5.45
CA GLU A 27 13.93 -4.06 6.21
C GLU A 27 12.68 -3.85 5.37
N GLN A 28 12.71 -2.95 4.37
CA GLN A 28 11.60 -2.80 3.44
C GLN A 28 11.33 -4.10 2.67
N TYR A 29 12.38 -4.73 2.11
CA TYR A 29 12.23 -5.98 1.38
C TYR A 29 11.74 -7.12 2.29
N ARG A 30 12.27 -7.18 3.51
CA ARG A 30 11.82 -8.14 4.54
C ARG A 30 10.35 -7.94 4.91
N ALA A 31 9.93 -6.69 5.07
CA ALA A 31 8.53 -6.35 5.37
C ALA A 31 7.59 -6.72 4.22
N ILE A 32 7.98 -6.47 2.96
CA ILE A 32 7.19 -6.90 1.79
C ILE A 32 6.99 -8.41 1.80
N GLU A 33 8.05 -9.19 2.04
CA GLU A 33 7.95 -10.66 2.10
C GLU A 33 7.04 -11.15 3.23
N GLN A 34 7.23 -10.63 4.44
CA GLN A 34 6.44 -11.06 5.59
C GLN A 34 4.96 -10.71 5.42
N GLN A 35 4.64 -9.48 5.01
CA GLN A 35 3.26 -9.05 4.83
C GLN A 35 2.61 -9.79 3.65
N ALA A 36 3.36 -10.16 2.61
CA ALA A 36 2.83 -10.98 1.51
C ALA A 36 2.30 -12.34 1.98
N LEU A 37 2.96 -12.95 2.98
CA LEU A 37 2.49 -14.19 3.59
C LEU A 37 1.19 -13.96 4.37
N ASP A 38 1.12 -12.88 5.15
CA ASP A 38 -0.09 -12.50 5.89
C ASP A 38 -1.27 -12.24 4.94
N TRP A 39 -1.05 -11.54 3.84
CA TRP A 39 -2.09 -11.26 2.84
C TRP A 39 -2.64 -12.54 2.22
N GLN A 40 -1.76 -13.50 1.91
CA GLN A 40 -2.17 -14.80 1.34
C GLN A 40 -3.01 -15.61 2.34
N ASP A 41 -2.60 -15.64 3.60
CA ASP A 41 -3.33 -16.34 4.67
C ASP A 41 -4.73 -15.74 4.88
N LEU A 42 -4.81 -14.41 4.97
CA LEU A 42 -6.09 -13.71 5.16
C LEU A 42 -7.02 -13.82 3.95
N HIS A 43 -6.49 -13.66 2.74
CA HIS A 43 -7.27 -13.71 1.50
C HIS A 43 -7.91 -15.07 1.23
N GLY A 44 -7.28 -16.16 1.71
CA GLY A 44 -7.76 -17.52 1.47
C GLY A 44 -9.20 -17.80 1.94
N SER A 45 -9.73 -17.01 2.88
CA SER A 45 -11.07 -17.22 3.46
C SER A 45 -12.08 -16.12 3.17
N GLN A 46 -11.64 -14.91 2.79
CA GLN A 46 -12.49 -13.75 2.54
C GLN A 46 -11.77 -12.72 1.65
N PRO A 47 -12.51 -11.84 0.94
CA PRO A 47 -11.90 -10.69 0.29
C PRO A 47 -11.24 -9.76 1.33
N ILE A 48 -10.13 -9.13 0.94
CA ILE A 48 -9.35 -8.26 1.81
C ILE A 48 -9.08 -6.89 1.16
N CYS A 49 -8.92 -5.88 2.01
CA CYS A 49 -8.42 -4.56 1.69
C CYS A 49 -7.12 -4.33 2.47
N VAL A 50 -6.01 -4.19 1.77
CA VAL A 50 -4.70 -3.85 2.36
C VAL A 50 -4.45 -2.38 2.10
N ALA A 51 -4.32 -1.57 3.16
CA ALA A 51 -4.19 -0.13 3.03
C ALA A 51 -3.18 0.47 4.01
N GLY A 52 -2.43 1.46 3.55
CA GLY A 52 -1.54 2.26 4.39
C GLY A 52 -0.30 2.74 3.65
N ASP A 53 0.72 3.14 4.40
CA ASP A 53 1.98 3.67 3.83
C ASP A 53 2.90 2.51 3.43
N PHE A 54 3.05 2.29 2.12
CA PHE A 54 3.92 1.23 1.60
C PHE A 54 5.36 1.71 1.40
N ASN A 55 5.67 2.97 1.73
CA ASN A 55 6.99 3.59 1.60
C ASN A 55 7.63 3.32 0.22
N GLN A 56 6.83 3.33 -0.83
CA GLN A 56 7.30 3.14 -2.19
C GLN A 56 6.26 3.56 -3.21
N THR A 57 6.71 4.23 -4.26
CA THR A 57 5.85 4.60 -5.39
C THR A 57 5.66 3.43 -6.35
N LEU A 58 4.40 3.16 -6.71
CA LEU A 58 4.05 2.14 -7.71
C LEU A 58 3.79 2.68 -9.12
N HIS A 59 3.40 3.96 -9.25
CA HIS A 59 3.21 4.59 -10.57
C HIS A 59 4.49 5.23 -11.10
N GLY A 60 4.67 5.18 -12.42
CA GLY A 60 5.74 5.88 -13.11
C GLY A 60 7.15 5.27 -12.96
N PRO A 61 8.13 5.78 -13.73
CA PRO A 61 9.49 5.23 -13.80
C PRO A 61 10.38 5.64 -12.62
N THR A 62 10.00 6.66 -11.85
CA THR A 62 10.79 7.28 -10.77
C THR A 62 9.92 7.43 -9.51
N GLY A 63 10.45 8.01 -8.43
CA GLY A 63 9.77 8.17 -7.14
C GLY A 63 10.50 7.46 -5.99
N TYR A 64 9.84 7.35 -4.84
CA TYR A 64 10.43 6.73 -3.66
C TYR A 64 10.46 5.19 -3.79
N GLY A 65 11.41 4.54 -3.11
CA GLY A 65 11.71 3.11 -3.26
C GLY A 65 12.69 2.77 -4.39
N THR A 66 12.90 1.49 -4.63
CA THR A 66 13.84 0.99 -5.65
C THR A 66 13.11 0.21 -6.74
N LYS A 67 13.74 0.06 -7.92
CA LYS A 67 13.18 -0.80 -8.98
C LYS A 67 12.97 -2.25 -8.51
N ALA A 68 13.87 -2.75 -7.66
CA ALA A 68 13.77 -4.10 -7.11
C ALA A 68 12.62 -4.21 -6.11
N GLY A 69 12.50 -3.26 -5.17
CA GLY A 69 11.39 -3.20 -4.21
C GLY A 69 10.04 -3.08 -4.90
N ARG A 70 9.93 -2.25 -5.95
CA ARG A 70 8.69 -2.12 -6.74
C ARG A 70 8.29 -3.42 -7.38
N LYS A 71 9.25 -4.08 -8.04
CA LYS A 71 9.03 -5.39 -8.65
C LYS A 71 8.60 -6.43 -7.61
N GLN A 72 9.25 -6.44 -6.44
CA GLN A 72 8.96 -7.37 -5.36
C GLN A 72 7.54 -7.16 -4.82
N LEU A 73 7.16 -5.93 -4.50
CA LEU A 73 5.84 -5.57 -4.01
C LEU A 73 4.73 -5.88 -5.03
N LEU A 74 4.90 -5.48 -6.30
CA LEU A 74 3.94 -5.79 -7.35
C LEU A 74 3.77 -7.31 -7.57
N THR A 75 4.86 -8.07 -7.43
CA THR A 75 4.83 -9.53 -7.49
C THR A 75 4.07 -10.11 -6.30
N ALA A 76 4.35 -9.63 -5.09
CA ALA A 76 3.68 -10.05 -3.86
C ALA A 76 2.16 -9.79 -3.92
N LEU A 77 1.75 -8.59 -4.32
CA LEU A 77 0.34 -8.23 -4.51
C LEU A 77 -0.34 -9.16 -5.54
N LYS A 78 0.30 -9.36 -6.70
CA LYS A 78 -0.23 -10.25 -7.74
C LYS A 78 -0.37 -11.70 -7.26
N HIS A 79 0.62 -12.23 -6.55
CA HIS A 79 0.58 -13.59 -6.02
C HIS A 79 -0.47 -13.74 -4.89
N GLY A 80 -0.69 -12.69 -4.10
CA GLY A 80 -1.75 -12.63 -3.10
C GLY A 80 -3.15 -12.45 -3.66
N GLY A 81 -3.32 -12.35 -4.99
CA GLY A 81 -4.62 -12.10 -5.60
C GLY A 81 -5.12 -10.67 -5.38
N LEU A 82 -4.22 -9.70 -5.18
CA LEU A 82 -4.54 -8.31 -4.90
C LEU A 82 -4.29 -7.42 -6.13
N SER A 83 -5.11 -6.39 -6.26
CA SER A 83 -4.94 -5.28 -7.18
C SER A 83 -4.80 -3.98 -6.40
N CYS A 84 -3.68 -3.27 -6.59
CA CYS A 84 -3.55 -1.91 -6.08
C CYS A 84 -4.43 -0.97 -6.92
N ILE A 85 -5.30 -0.22 -6.26
CA ILE A 85 -6.20 0.74 -6.92
C ILE A 85 -5.53 2.10 -7.07
N THR A 86 -4.64 2.42 -6.13
CA THR A 86 -3.89 3.68 -6.06
C THR A 86 -2.54 3.66 -6.81
N ASP A 87 -2.23 2.59 -7.56
CA ASP A 87 -0.97 2.44 -8.33
C ASP A 87 -0.94 3.27 -9.63
N VAL A 88 -2.00 4.04 -9.87
CA VAL A 88 -2.13 5.01 -10.96
C VAL A 88 -1.76 6.44 -10.53
N ILE A 89 -1.48 6.66 -9.24
CA ILE A 89 -1.20 7.98 -8.69
C ILE A 89 0.31 8.22 -8.66
N ASP A 90 0.77 9.25 -9.37
CA ASP A 90 2.17 9.67 -9.40
C ASP A 90 2.71 10.02 -8.00
N TYR A 91 3.94 9.56 -7.71
CA TYR A 91 4.69 9.83 -6.48
C TYR A 91 3.99 9.45 -5.17
N ASN A 92 2.87 8.74 -5.24
CA ASN A 92 2.15 8.28 -4.07
C ASN A 92 2.87 7.10 -3.41
N ILE A 93 2.91 7.07 -2.07
CA ILE A 93 3.42 5.94 -1.29
C ILE A 93 2.35 5.31 -0.39
N ASP A 94 1.22 5.98 -0.22
CA ASP A 94 0.06 5.51 0.55
C ASP A 94 -0.88 4.75 -0.37
N HIS A 95 -0.94 3.43 -0.23
CA HIS A 95 -1.63 2.58 -1.17
C HIS A 95 -2.87 1.91 -0.59
N ILE A 96 -3.89 1.73 -1.44
CA ILE A 96 -5.09 0.92 -1.18
C ILE A 96 -5.11 -0.20 -2.22
N CYS A 97 -4.99 -1.44 -1.75
CA CYS A 97 -5.06 -2.65 -2.54
C CYS A 97 -6.28 -3.47 -2.12
N LEU A 98 -7.01 -3.99 -3.09
CA LEU A 98 -8.18 -4.82 -2.85
C LEU A 98 -7.95 -6.21 -3.43
N SER A 99 -8.65 -7.22 -2.92
CA SER A 99 -8.90 -8.47 -3.64
C SER A 99 -9.24 -8.18 -5.11
N ALA A 100 -8.57 -8.87 -6.03
CA ALA A 100 -8.60 -8.53 -7.44
C ALA A 100 -10.02 -8.62 -8.03
N GLU A 101 -10.84 -9.55 -7.53
CA GLU A 101 -12.25 -9.68 -7.87
C GLU A 101 -13.10 -8.47 -7.45
N TRP A 102 -12.59 -7.59 -6.57
CA TRP A 102 -13.28 -6.37 -6.18
C TRP A 102 -12.96 -5.15 -7.07
N LYS A 103 -11.90 -5.24 -7.88
CA LYS A 103 -11.51 -4.16 -8.80
C LYS A 103 -12.65 -3.69 -9.71
N PRO A 104 -13.51 -4.57 -10.26
CA PRO A 104 -14.65 -4.15 -11.10
C PRO A 104 -15.72 -3.31 -10.37
N TYR A 105 -15.79 -3.38 -9.03
CA TYR A 105 -16.76 -2.60 -8.25
C TYR A 105 -16.24 -1.22 -7.86
N VAL A 106 -14.98 -0.89 -8.17
CA VAL A 106 -14.42 0.43 -7.93
C VAL A 106 -15.15 1.47 -8.78
N SER A 107 -15.86 2.38 -8.11
CA SER A 107 -16.61 3.46 -8.76
C SER A 107 -15.89 4.80 -8.70
N GLY A 108 -14.87 4.94 -7.84
CA GLY A 108 -14.11 6.18 -7.71
C GLY A 108 -12.84 6.02 -6.88
N LEU A 109 -11.88 6.89 -7.15
CA LEU A 109 -10.60 7.01 -6.44
C LEU A 109 -10.36 8.49 -6.19
N TYR A 110 -10.15 8.85 -4.93
CA TYR A 110 -10.09 10.23 -4.50
C TYR A 110 -8.92 10.48 -3.56
N ARG A 111 -8.37 11.69 -3.65
CA ARG A 111 -7.35 12.22 -2.75
C ARG A 111 -7.95 13.41 -2.00
N TRP A 112 -7.60 13.53 -0.72
CA TRP A 112 -7.96 14.68 0.11
C TRP A 112 -6.76 15.11 0.96
N GLN A 113 -6.82 16.33 1.50
CA GLN A 113 -5.79 16.88 2.39
C GLN A 113 -6.47 17.54 3.59
N ALA A 114 -6.06 17.18 4.80
CA ALA A 114 -6.46 17.87 6.01
C ALA A 114 -5.61 19.14 6.18
N TYR A 115 -6.26 20.24 6.60
CA TYR A 115 -5.60 21.49 6.94
C TYR A 115 -5.91 21.89 8.38
N THR A 116 -4.89 22.44 9.05
CA THR A 116 -5.00 23.09 10.36
C THR A 116 -5.78 24.40 10.26
N THR A 117 -6.14 25.00 11.39
CA THR A 117 -6.84 26.29 11.45
C THR A 117 -6.04 27.45 10.85
N THR A 118 -4.71 27.31 10.73
CA THR A 118 -3.82 28.30 10.09
C THR A 118 -3.65 28.06 8.59
N GLY A 119 -4.29 27.03 8.03
CA GLY A 119 -4.20 26.69 6.60
C GLY A 119 -2.99 25.82 6.23
N ALA A 120 -2.15 25.43 7.19
CA ALA A 120 -1.06 24.48 6.94
C ALA A 120 -1.58 23.02 6.88
N PRO A 121 -1.01 22.14 6.04
CA PRO A 121 -1.35 20.71 6.06
C PRO A 121 -1.17 20.09 7.45
N VAL A 122 -2.08 19.20 7.86
CA VAL A 122 -1.96 18.47 9.15
C VAL A 122 -0.86 17.39 9.09
N SER A 123 -0.58 16.88 7.90
CA SER A 123 0.49 15.93 7.61
C SER A 123 1.07 16.25 6.24
N ASP A 124 2.33 15.85 6.04
CA ASP A 124 3.01 15.78 4.75
C ASP A 124 2.44 14.67 3.83
N HIS A 125 1.63 13.77 4.38
CA HIS A 125 0.81 12.82 3.62
C HIS A 125 -0.57 13.41 3.30
N GLY A 126 -1.08 13.03 2.12
CA GLY A 126 -2.49 13.21 1.76
C GLY A 126 -3.29 11.97 2.15
N GLY A 127 -4.60 12.13 2.34
CA GLY A 127 -5.50 10.98 2.51
C GLY A 127 -6.02 10.47 1.18
N PHE A 128 -6.29 9.17 1.10
CA PHE A 128 -6.90 8.52 -0.06
C PHE A 128 -8.13 7.73 0.36
N TYR A 129 -9.12 7.66 -0.53
CA TYR A 129 -10.22 6.72 -0.38
C TYR A 129 -10.66 6.17 -1.74
N VAL A 130 -11.19 4.95 -1.72
CA VAL A 130 -11.73 4.25 -2.88
C VAL A 130 -13.21 3.99 -2.60
N GLU A 131 -14.05 4.35 -3.56
CA GLU A 131 -15.47 4.05 -3.51
C GLU A 131 -15.77 2.73 -4.21
N LEU A 132 -16.61 1.91 -3.58
CA LEU A 132 -17.09 0.65 -4.12
C LEU A 132 -18.60 0.72 -4.31
N ARG A 133 -19.08 0.32 -5.50
CA ARG A 133 -20.49 0.14 -5.79
C ARG A 133 -20.83 -1.34 -5.82
N LEU A 134 -21.30 -1.85 -4.69
CA LEU A 134 -21.80 -3.21 -4.56
C LEU A 134 -23.29 -3.21 -4.94
N SER A 135 -23.64 -3.95 -6.00
CA SER A 135 -25.03 -4.15 -6.45
C SER A 135 -25.78 -5.16 -5.59
#